data_AF-A0A972E8P6-F1
#
_entry.id   AF-A0A972E8P6-F1
#
_cell.length_a   1.000
_cell.length_b   1.000
_cell.length_c   1.000
_cell.angle_alpha   90.00
_cell.angle_beta   90.00
_cell.angle_gamma   90.00
#
_symmetry.space_group_name_H-M   'P 1'
#
loop_
_entity.id
_entity.type
_entity.pdbx_description
1 polymer ?
#
loop_
_entity_poly.entity_id
_entity_poly.type
_entity_poly.pdbx_seq_one_letter_code
_entity_poly.pdbx_strand_id
1 'polypeptide(L)'
;MKIMDNVDLEKKVSVNEENKEPEKSNKSSTIRYVLNISFVLIATALAIFFALKDDAREIGRNLAGADVWYLIVVILIMVVCTGLRAFILFCFAHLFTKKYHFHQALAVDQIGVFYNAITPGSSGGQIMQAYTYKTQGVHISSAVSILAMYSIV
;
A
#
# COMPACT_ATOMS: atom_id res chain seq x y z
N MET A 1 -2.36 -36.80 43.09
CA MET A 1 -3.33 -36.40 42.06
C MET A 1 -4.56 -35.88 42.80
N LYS A 2 -4.64 -34.57 43.06
CA LYS A 2 -5.74 -33.96 43.83
C LYS A 2 -6.78 -33.49 42.81
N ILE A 3 -7.97 -34.09 42.88
CA ILE A 3 -9.11 -33.73 42.04
C ILE A 3 -9.50 -32.29 42.39
N MET A 4 -9.45 -31.40 41.41
CA MET A 4 -9.92 -30.02 41.55
C MET A 4 -11.45 -30.08 41.74
N ASP A 5 -11.94 -29.55 42.85
CA ASP A 5 -13.36 -29.63 43.24
C ASP A 5 -14.26 -28.88 42.24
N ASN A 6 -15.43 -29.45 41.97
CA ASN A 6 -16.42 -28.95 41.00
C ASN A 6 -16.86 -27.49 41.28
N VAL A 7 -16.74 -27.06 42.54
CA VAL A 7 -17.04 -25.69 43.00
C VAL A 7 -16.04 -24.67 42.43
N ASP A 8 -14.76 -25.03 42.30
CA ASP A 8 -13.73 -24.16 41.70
C ASP A 8 -13.90 -24.07 40.17
N LEU A 9 -14.44 -25.11 39.55
CA LEU A 9 -14.80 -25.12 38.13
C LEU A 9 -16.02 -24.24 37.85
N GLU A 10 -17.09 -24.33 38.65
CA GLU A 10 -18.25 -23.45 38.51
C GLU A 10 -17.88 -21.98 38.80
N LYS A 11 -16.99 -21.73 39.76
CA LYS A 11 -16.49 -20.38 40.05
C LYS A 11 -15.60 -19.84 38.91
N LYS A 12 -14.80 -20.69 38.27
CA LYS A 12 -14.05 -20.31 37.06
C LYS A 12 -14.94 -20.09 35.85
N VAL A 13 -16.02 -20.86 35.68
CA VAL A 13 -16.95 -20.71 34.55
C VAL A 13 -17.79 -19.44 34.71
N SER A 14 -18.33 -19.18 35.91
CA SER A 14 -19.10 -17.96 36.21
C SER A 14 -18.26 -16.68 36.12
N VAL A 15 -17.01 -16.69 36.59
CA VAL A 15 -16.09 -15.55 36.44
C VAL A 15 -15.69 -15.30 34.98
N ASN A 16 -15.70 -16.33 34.12
CA ASN A 16 -15.31 -16.21 32.72
C ASN A 16 -16.47 -15.80 31.79
N GLU A 17 -17.73 -16.07 32.16
CA GLU A 17 -18.89 -15.57 31.42
C GLU A 17 -19.18 -14.08 31.73
N GLU A 18 -18.95 -13.63 32.96
CA GLU A 18 -19.20 -12.23 33.36
C GLU A 18 -18.17 -11.24 32.76
N ASN A 19 -16.98 -11.73 32.38
CA ASN A 19 -15.89 -10.93 31.78
C ASN A 19 -15.84 -10.98 30.25
N LYS A 20 -16.93 -11.43 29.59
CA LYS A 20 -17.05 -11.37 28.14
C LYS A 20 -17.46 -9.95 27.74
N GLU A 21 -16.47 -9.07 27.65
CA GLU A 21 -16.65 -7.72 27.09
C GLU A 21 -17.39 -7.81 25.75
N PRO A 22 -18.38 -6.93 25.48
CA PRO A 22 -19.13 -6.96 24.24
C PRO A 22 -18.16 -6.77 23.07
N GLU A 23 -18.15 -7.73 22.13
CA GLU A 23 -17.39 -7.64 20.88
C GLU A 23 -17.81 -6.35 20.16
N LYS A 24 -16.92 -5.35 20.23
CA LYS A 24 -17.15 -4.01 19.71
C LYS A 24 -17.30 -4.12 18.20
N SER A 25 -18.53 -4.08 17.68
CA SER A 25 -18.78 -4.20 16.23
C SER A 25 -17.89 -3.20 15.50
N ASN A 26 -17.03 -3.72 14.63
CA ASN A 26 -16.00 -2.99 13.91
C ASN A 26 -16.59 -2.11 12.79
N LYS A 27 -17.62 -1.32 13.10
CA LYS A 27 -18.34 -0.49 12.11
C LYS A 27 -17.59 0.82 11.84
N SER A 28 -16.83 1.32 12.82
CA SER A 28 -16.09 2.59 12.71
C SER A 28 -14.87 2.52 11.78
N SER A 29 -14.11 1.41 11.75
CA SER A 29 -12.95 1.31 10.84
C SER A 29 -13.36 1.20 9.38
N THR A 30 -14.44 0.46 9.09
CA THR A 30 -14.96 0.29 7.72
C THR A 30 -15.44 1.61 7.15
N ILE A 31 -16.14 2.44 7.95
CA ILE A 31 -16.56 3.78 7.52
C ILE A 31 -15.35 4.67 7.20
N ARG A 32 -14.29 4.64 8.02
CA ARG A 32 -13.06 5.41 7.75
C ARG A 32 -12.34 4.93 6.48
N TYR A 33 -12.31 3.62 6.24
CA TYR A 33 -11.73 3.06 5.03
C TYR A 33 -12.52 3.46 3.77
N VAL A 34 -13.86 3.37 3.83
CA VAL A 34 -14.76 3.81 2.76
C VAL A 34 -14.61 5.31 2.50
N LEU A 35 -14.50 6.15 3.53
CA LEU A 35 -14.26 7.58 3.37
C LEU A 35 -12.91 7.89 2.71
N ASN A 36 -11.83 7.21 3.11
CA ASN A 36 -10.51 7.38 2.48
C ASN A 36 -10.53 6.97 1.00
N ILE A 37 -11.16 5.84 0.68
CA ILE A 37 -11.32 5.41 -0.72
C ILE A 37 -12.15 6.43 -1.50
N SER A 38 -13.30 6.86 -0.96
CA SER A 38 -14.14 7.85 -1.61
C SER A 38 -13.39 9.16 -1.88
N PHE A 39 -12.56 9.61 -0.93
CA PHE A 39 -11.73 10.79 -1.12
C PHE A 39 -10.75 10.63 -2.28
N VAL A 40 -10.01 9.51 -2.34
CA VAL A 40 -9.11 9.20 -3.46
C VAL A 40 -9.86 9.11 -4.79
N LEU A 41 -11.05 8.52 -4.79
CA LEU A 41 -11.88 8.34 -5.98
C LEU A 41 -12.39 9.69 -6.52
N ILE A 42 -12.85 10.58 -5.63
CA ILE A 42 -13.25 11.94 -5.99
C ILE A 42 -12.06 12.74 -6.52
N ALA A 43 -10.90 12.68 -5.86
CA ALA A 43 -9.69 13.35 -6.32
C ALA A 43 -9.27 12.88 -7.72
N THR A 44 -9.34 11.57 -7.96
CA THR A 44 -9.04 10.96 -9.26
C THR A 44 -10.05 11.40 -10.33
N ALA A 45 -11.35 11.40 -10.00
CA ALA A 45 -12.40 11.86 -10.91
C ALA A 45 -12.24 13.34 -11.28
N LEU A 46 -11.88 14.19 -10.31
CA LEU A 46 -11.57 15.60 -10.57
C LEU A 46 -10.34 15.75 -11.45
N ALA A 47 -9.26 14.99 -11.20
CA ALA A 47 -8.06 15.02 -12.02
C ALA A 47 -8.38 14.64 -13.48
N ILE A 48 -9.15 13.58 -13.70
CA ILE A 48 -9.60 13.16 -15.03
C ILE A 48 -10.49 14.22 -15.66
N PHE A 49 -11.44 14.79 -14.89
CA PHE A 49 -12.31 15.86 -15.38
C PHE A 49 -11.50 17.06 -15.85
N PHE A 50 -10.56 17.56 -15.04
CA PHE A 50 -9.69 18.67 -15.44
C PHE A 50 -8.78 18.30 -16.62
N ALA A 51 -8.30 17.06 -16.70
CA ALA A 51 -7.46 16.63 -17.81
C ALA A 51 -8.23 16.55 -19.15
N LEU A 52 -9.53 16.24 -19.13
CA LEU A 52 -10.33 16.05 -20.34
C LEU A 52 -11.24 17.23 -20.67
N LYS A 53 -11.60 18.10 -19.72
CA LYS A 53 -12.67 19.10 -19.88
C LYS A 53 -12.52 19.96 -21.13
N ASP A 54 -11.30 20.38 -21.46
CA ASP A 54 -11.07 21.36 -22.53
C ASP A 54 -10.94 20.69 -23.92
N ASP A 55 -10.31 19.51 -24.00
CA ASP A 55 -9.98 18.84 -25.28
C ASP A 55 -10.46 17.38 -25.39
N ALA A 56 -11.45 16.96 -24.59
CA ALA A 56 -11.91 15.56 -24.51
C ALA A 56 -12.14 14.89 -25.88
N ARG A 57 -12.76 15.63 -26.81
CA ARG A 57 -13.12 15.11 -28.13
C ARG A 57 -11.89 14.90 -29.02
N GLU A 58 -10.91 15.79 -28.92
CA GLU A 58 -9.66 15.70 -29.67
C GLU A 58 -8.76 14.59 -29.10
N ILE A 59 -8.63 14.53 -27.78
CA ILE A 59 -7.92 13.45 -27.08
C ILE A 59 -8.52 12.09 -27.44
N GLY A 60 -9.85 11.95 -27.39
CA GLY A 60 -10.53 10.71 -27.75
C GLY A 60 -10.29 10.29 -29.20
N ARG A 61 -10.30 11.25 -30.14
CA ARG A 61 -10.01 10.97 -31.56
C ARG A 61 -8.56 10.56 -31.79
N ASN A 62 -7.63 11.22 -31.13
CA ASN A 62 -6.20 10.91 -31.24
C ASN A 62 -5.88 9.54 -30.62
N LEU A 63 -6.55 9.18 -29.52
CA LEU A 63 -6.40 7.88 -28.88
C LEU A 63 -7.02 6.75 -29.73
N ALA A 64 -8.15 7.00 -30.39
CA ALA A 64 -8.77 6.05 -31.31
C ALA A 64 -7.98 5.87 -32.62
N GLY A 65 -7.27 6.92 -33.07
CA GLY A 65 -6.38 6.87 -34.22
C GLY A 65 -4.96 6.40 -33.88
N ALA A 66 -4.64 6.19 -32.61
CA ALA A 66 -3.34 5.72 -32.18
C ALA A 66 -3.15 4.25 -32.56
N ASP A 67 -1.98 3.92 -33.10
CA ASP A 67 -1.64 2.53 -33.39
C ASP A 67 -1.47 1.76 -32.07
N VAL A 68 -2.29 0.72 -31.93
CA VAL A 68 -2.36 -0.16 -30.76
C VAL A 68 -0.99 -0.81 -30.47
N TRP A 69 -0.17 -1.03 -31.49
CA TRP A 69 1.18 -1.57 -31.33
C TRP A 69 2.05 -0.66 -30.45
N TYR A 70 2.04 0.65 -30.69
CA TYR A 70 2.80 1.59 -29.86
C TYR A 70 2.28 1.64 -28.42
N LEU A 71 0.96 1.52 -28.21
CA LEU A 71 0.39 1.47 -26.86
C LEU A 71 0.88 0.23 -26.09
N ILE A 72 0.92 -0.94 -26.76
CA ILE A 72 1.45 -2.17 -26.16
C ILE A 72 2.93 -2.01 -25.81
N VAL A 73 3.75 -1.43 -26.70
CA VAL A 73 5.17 -1.20 -26.46
C VAL A 73 5.38 -0.27 -25.26
N VAL A 74 4.61 0.81 -25.14
CA VAL A 74 4.68 1.71 -23.98
C VAL A 74 4.33 0.98 -22.68
N ILE A 75 3.25 0.20 -22.67
CA ILE A 75 2.86 -0.59 -21.50
C ILE A 75 3.96 -1.59 -21.12
N LEU A 76 4.55 -2.28 -22.10
CA LEU A 76 5.63 -3.23 -21.87
C LEU A 76 6.84 -2.54 -21.23
N ILE A 77 7.25 -1.39 -21.74
CA ILE A 77 8.35 -0.60 -21.18
C ILE A 77 8.03 -0.16 -19.75
N MET A 78 6.80 0.29 -19.48
CA MET A 78 6.39 0.68 -18.12
C MET A 78 6.47 -0.49 -17.14
N VAL A 79 6.07 -1.69 -17.55
CA VAL A 79 6.17 -2.91 -16.73
C VAL A 79 7.64 -3.26 -16.47
N VAL A 80 8.50 -3.21 -17.49
CA VAL A 80 9.94 -3.48 -17.35
C VAL A 80 10.60 -2.47 -16.41
N CYS A 81 10.38 -1.17 -16.62
CA CYS A 81 10.92 -0.12 -15.77
C CYS A 81 10.45 -0.25 -14.32
N THR A 82 9.19 -0.60 -14.12
CA THR A 82 8.63 -0.85 -12.77
C THR A 82 9.25 -2.08 -12.13
N GLY A 83 9.42 -3.16 -12.89
CA GLY A 83 10.12 -4.36 -12.45
C GLY A 83 11.56 -4.09 -12.02
N LEU A 84 12.29 -3.27 -12.79
CA LEU A 84 13.66 -2.87 -12.47
C LEU A 84 13.73 -2.01 -11.19
N ARG A 85 12.85 -1.02 -11.01
CA ARG A 85 12.77 -0.23 -9.77
C ARG A 85 12.49 -1.11 -8.55
N ALA A 86 11.51 -2.00 -8.66
CA ALA A 86 11.20 -2.97 -7.62
C ALA A 86 12.37 -3.93 -7.35
N PHE A 87 13.14 -4.31 -8.38
CA PHE A 87 14.30 -5.19 -8.25
C PHE A 87 15.45 -4.52 -7.49
N ILE A 88 15.72 -3.24 -7.75
CA ILE A 88 16.70 -2.44 -7.02
C ILE A 88 16.32 -2.37 -5.53
N LEU A 89 15.07 -2.02 -5.24
CA LEU A 89 14.54 -1.97 -3.87
C LEU A 89 14.61 -3.35 -3.18
N PHE A 90 14.28 -4.42 -3.90
CA PHE A 90 14.40 -5.79 -3.42
C PHE A 90 15.85 -6.12 -3.06
N CYS A 91 16.82 -5.80 -3.93
CA CYS A 91 18.24 -6.06 -3.68
C CYS A 91 18.72 -5.36 -2.41
N PHE A 92 18.37 -4.08 -2.23
CA PHE A 92 18.72 -3.34 -1.02
C PHE A 92 18.04 -3.90 0.23
N ALA A 93 16.74 -4.21 0.16
CA ALA A 93 16.03 -4.79 1.30
C ALA A 93 16.56 -6.18 1.70
N HIS A 94 16.96 -6.99 0.71
CA HIS A 94 17.53 -8.32 0.95
C HIS A 94 18.89 -8.27 1.66
N LEU A 95 19.64 -7.17 1.53
CA LEU A 95 20.90 -6.95 2.24
C LEU A 95 20.69 -6.83 3.76
N PHE A 96 19.57 -6.26 4.20
CA PHE A 96 19.23 -6.09 5.61
C PHE A 96 18.32 -7.21 6.16
N THR A 97 17.53 -7.85 5.31
CA THR A 97 16.57 -8.89 5.72
C THR A 97 16.53 -10.02 4.70
N LYS A 98 17.23 -11.13 4.97
CA LYS A 98 17.36 -12.29 4.06
C LYS A 98 16.05 -12.98 3.66
N LYS A 99 14.93 -12.70 4.33
CA LYS A 99 13.60 -13.27 4.02
C LYS A 99 12.68 -12.30 3.27
N TYR A 100 13.21 -11.17 2.79
CA TYR A 100 12.42 -10.22 2.03
C TYR A 100 12.11 -10.75 0.63
N HIS A 101 10.88 -10.57 0.15
CA HIS A 101 10.40 -11.08 -1.14
C HIS A 101 10.21 -9.96 -2.17
N PHE A 102 10.36 -10.29 -3.47
CA PHE A 102 10.22 -9.33 -4.56
C PHE A 102 8.84 -8.65 -4.62
N HIS A 103 7.76 -9.38 -4.36
CA HIS A 103 6.41 -8.80 -4.34
C HIS A 103 6.24 -7.71 -3.26
N GLN A 104 6.99 -7.82 -2.15
CA GLN A 104 6.98 -6.82 -1.08
C GLN A 104 7.67 -5.54 -1.57
N ALA A 105 8.79 -5.67 -2.28
CA ALA A 105 9.50 -4.56 -2.91
C ALA A 105 8.66 -3.85 -3.98
N LEU A 106 7.95 -4.63 -4.79
CA LEU A 106 7.02 -4.11 -5.79
C LEU A 106 5.88 -3.33 -5.15
N ALA A 107 5.32 -3.83 -4.04
CA ALA A 107 4.31 -3.10 -3.29
C ALA A 107 4.86 -1.76 -2.73
N VAL A 108 6.09 -1.77 -2.18
CA VAL A 108 6.75 -0.54 -1.71
C VAL A 108 6.93 0.46 -2.86
N ASP A 109 7.42 0.02 -4.02
CA ASP A 109 7.58 0.88 -5.20
C ASP A 109 6.26 1.56 -5.60
N GLN A 110 5.19 0.77 -5.75
CA GLN A 110 3.89 1.27 -6.19
C GLN A 110 3.24 2.19 -5.16
N ILE A 111 3.37 1.88 -3.86
CA ILE A 111 2.93 2.77 -2.79
C ILE A 111 3.68 4.11 -2.87
N GLY A 112 5.00 4.08 -3.12
CA GLY A 112 5.79 5.30 -3.32
C GLY A 112 5.29 6.15 -4.49
N VAL A 113 5.08 5.54 -5.66
CA VAL A 113 4.56 6.23 -6.85
C VAL A 113 3.18 6.85 -6.58
N PHE A 114 2.28 6.09 -5.95
CA PHE A 114 0.94 6.56 -5.62
C PHE A 114 0.99 7.79 -4.69
N TYR A 115 1.76 7.71 -3.59
CA TYR A 115 1.86 8.82 -2.64
C TYR A 115 2.60 10.03 -3.20
N ASN A 116 3.52 9.83 -4.14
CA ASN A 116 4.13 10.93 -4.89
C ASN A 116 3.12 11.64 -5.80
N ALA A 117 2.21 10.90 -6.44
CA ALA A 117 1.21 11.47 -7.34
C ALA A 117 0.14 12.30 -6.61
N ILE A 118 -0.23 11.93 -5.38
CA ILE A 118 -1.27 12.63 -4.62
C ILE A 118 -0.74 13.73 -3.69
N THR A 119 0.58 13.81 -3.46
CA THR A 119 1.19 14.75 -2.52
C THR A 119 1.95 15.86 -3.26
N PRO A 120 1.81 17.15 -2.85
CA PRO A 120 2.58 18.24 -3.45
C PRO A 120 4.10 18.00 -3.40
N GLY A 121 4.77 18.31 -4.52
CA GLY A 121 6.23 18.21 -4.62
C GLY A 121 6.79 16.80 -4.55
N SER A 122 5.97 15.75 -4.77
CA SER A 122 6.44 14.35 -4.75
C SER A 122 7.14 13.95 -3.43
N SER A 123 6.71 14.54 -2.32
CA SER A 123 7.34 14.36 -1.00
C SER A 123 6.78 13.16 -0.22
N GLY A 124 5.57 12.71 -0.54
CA GLY A 124 4.87 11.67 0.21
C GLY A 124 5.38 10.24 -0.03
N GLY A 125 5.99 9.97 -1.18
CA GLY A 125 6.35 8.61 -1.58
C GLY A 125 7.40 7.98 -0.67
N GLN A 126 8.53 8.65 -0.45
CA GLN A 126 9.60 8.11 0.40
C GLN A 126 9.14 7.89 1.85
N ILE A 127 8.31 8.79 2.39
CA ILE A 127 7.75 8.68 3.73
C ILE A 127 6.89 7.41 3.83
N MET A 128 6.01 7.19 2.86
CA MET A 128 5.15 6.01 2.85
C MET A 128 5.89 4.72 2.53
N GLN A 129 6.92 4.76 1.69
CA GLN A 129 7.81 3.62 1.46
C GLN A 129 8.50 3.18 2.76
N ALA A 130 9.00 4.12 3.57
CA ALA A 130 9.62 3.80 4.86
C ALA A 130 8.61 3.18 5.84
N TYR A 131 7.38 3.70 5.85
CA TYR A 131 6.29 3.13 6.62
C TYR A 131 5.93 1.70 6.18
N THR A 132 5.80 1.46 4.88
CA THR A 132 5.52 0.13 4.33
C THR A 132 6.63 -0.87 4.62
N TYR A 133 7.89 -0.46 4.53
CA TYR A 133 9.01 -1.32 4.94
C TYR A 133 8.88 -1.74 6.41
N LYS A 134 8.53 -0.80 7.30
CA LYS A 134 8.28 -1.10 8.72
C LYS A 134 7.14 -2.10 8.91
N THR A 135 6.03 -1.95 8.19
CA THR A 135 4.90 -2.90 8.29
C THR A 135 5.23 -4.27 7.69
N GLN A 136 6.17 -4.35 6.76
CA GLN A 136 6.70 -5.59 6.18
C GLN A 136 7.83 -6.24 7.01
N GLY A 137 8.17 -5.68 8.18
CA GLY A 137 9.14 -6.27 9.11
C GLY A 137 10.59 -5.80 8.95
N VAL A 138 10.85 -4.79 8.11
CA VAL A 138 12.17 -4.15 7.99
C VAL A 138 12.31 -3.08 9.07
N HIS A 139 13.44 -3.07 9.79
CA HIS A 139 13.72 -2.04 10.78
C HIS A 139 13.70 -0.64 10.13
N ILE A 140 13.08 0.34 10.80
CA ILE A 140 12.91 1.70 10.23
C ILE A 140 14.25 2.36 9.88
N SER A 141 15.30 2.12 10.66
CA SER A 141 16.66 2.62 10.37
C SER A 141 17.21 2.04 9.06
N SER A 142 17.01 0.74 8.84
CA SER A 142 17.36 0.06 7.59
C SER A 142 16.50 0.56 6.43
N ALA A 143 15.20 0.77 6.64
CA ALA A 143 14.30 1.29 5.61
C ALA A 143 14.72 2.68 5.11
N VAL A 144 15.06 3.60 6.02
CA VAL A 144 15.56 4.94 5.65
C VAL A 144 16.89 4.83 4.92
N SER A 145 17.78 3.92 5.34
CA SER A 145 19.06 3.67 4.66
C SER A 145 18.87 3.14 3.23
N ILE A 146 17.94 2.20 3.03
CA ILE A 146 17.57 1.66 1.71
C ILE A 146 17.07 2.78 0.80
N LEU A 147 16.18 3.65 1.31
CA LEU A 147 15.61 4.74 0.53
C LEU A 147 16.63 5.82 0.20
N ALA A 148 17.57 6.10 1.11
CA ALA A 148 18.69 7.00 0.84
C ALA A 148 19.57 6.46 -0.28
N MET A 149 19.91 5.16 -0.26
CA MET A 149 20.65 4.51 -1.35
C MET A 149 19.88 4.55 -2.67
N TYR A 150 18.57 4.25 -2.63
CA TYR A 150 17.71 4.28 -3.80
C TYR A 150 17.58 5.67 -4.43
N SER A 151 17.70 6.75 -3.64
CA SER A 151 17.59 8.12 -4.15
C SER A 151 18.86 8.60 -4.88
N ILE A 152 19.98 7.89 -4.71
CA ILE A 152 21.28 8.22 -5.32
C ILE A 152 21.47 7.50 -6.66
N VAL A 153 20.84 6.33 -6.81
CA VAL A 153 20.88 5.50 -8.04
C VAL A 153 19.91 6.06 -9.07
#